data_AF-A0A935QAY1-F1
#
_entry.id   AF-A0A935QAY1-F1
#
_cell.length_a   1.000
_cell.length_b   1.000
_cell.length_c   1.000
_cell.angle_alpha   90.00
_cell.angle_beta   90.00
_cell.angle_gamma   90.00
#
_symmetry.space_group_name_H-M   'P 1'
#
loop_
_entity.id
_entity.type
_entity.pdbx_description
1 polymer ?
#
loop_
_entity_poly.entity_id
_entity_poly.type
_entity_poly.pdbx_seq_one_letter_code
_entity_poly.pdbx_strand_id
1 'polypeptide(L)' 'MSCVLEHLIRTRPASAVVVTDGYIEALDPRLVAQTARTRLHALVSRDGNPAALERAGIACTQLPVLKGARP' A
#
# COMPACT_ATOMS: atom_id res chain seq x y z
N MET A 1 -4.51 1.89 7.88
CA MET A 1 -3.36 1.11 7.32
C MET A 1 -2.27 0.78 8.37
N SER A 2 -2.28 1.40 9.55
CA SER A 2 -1.27 1.17 10.60
C SER A 2 -1.12 -0.30 11.04
N CYS A 3 -2.24 -1.03 11.18
CA CYS A 3 -2.20 -2.45 11.56
C CYS A 3 -1.46 -3.33 10.54
N VAL A 4 -1.51 -2.98 9.25
CA VAL A 4 -0.78 -3.68 8.19
C VAL A 4 0.72 -3.43 8.35
N LEU A 5 1.13 -2.18 8.56
CA LEU A 5 2.54 -1.86 8.80
C LEU A 5 3.08 -2.56 10.05
N GLU A 6 2.33 -2.57 11.15
CA GLU A 6 2.68 -3.31 12.37
C GLU A 6 2.81 -4.81 12.12
N HIS A 7 1.93 -5.38 11.30
CA HIS A 7 2.03 -6.79 10.90
C HIS A 7 3.33 -7.05 10.12
N LEU A 8 3.68 -6.18 9.17
CA LEU A 8 4.93 -6.30 8.39
C LEU A 8 6.18 -6.14 9.29
N ILE A 9 6.16 -5.20 10.24
CA ILE A 9 7.26 -5.00 11.20
C ILE A 9 7.47 -6.26 12.05
N ARG A 10 6.38 -6.90 12.48
CA ARG A 10 6.41 -8.12 13.31
C ARG A 10 6.84 -9.35 12.54
N THR A 11 6.33 -9.54 11.33
CA THR A 11 6.54 -10.78 10.55
C THR A 11 7.73 -10.72 9.60
N ARG A 12 8.17 -9.51 9.24
CA ARG A 12 9.34 -9.23 8.39
C ARG A 12 9.42 -10.10 7.13
N PRO A 13 8.34 -10.18 6.33
CA PRO A 13 8.39 -10.93 5.09
C PRO A 13 9.39 -10.28 4.14
N ALA A 14 10.01 -11.08 3.26
CA ALA A 14 10.91 -10.55 2.23
C ALA A 14 10.19 -9.59 1.28
N SER A 15 8.89 -9.81 1.02
CA SER A 15 8.07 -8.96 0.17
C SER A 15 6.62 -8.98 0.60
N ALA A 16 5.90 -7.87 0.37
CA ALA A 16 4.48 -7.74 0.67
C ALA A 16 3.79 -6.88 -0.39
N VAL A 17 2.59 -7.29 -0.77
CA VAL A 17 1.69 -6.50 -1.64
C VAL A 17 0.43 -6.18 -0.85
N VAL A 18 0.02 -4.92 -0.85
CA VAL A 18 -1.24 -4.48 -0.26
C VAL A 18 -2.19 -4.08 -1.37
N VAL A 19 -3.39 -4.64 -1.40
CA VAL A 19 -4.46 -4.24 -2.32
C VAL A 19 -5.46 -3.40 -1.55
N THR A 20 -5.77 -2.21 -2.05
CA THR A 20 -6.63 -1.23 -1.36
C THR A 20 -7.47 -0.46 -2.37
N ASP A 21 -8.65 -0.02 -1.94
CA ASP A 21 -9.48 0.90 -2.69
C ASP A 21 -8.93 2.33 -2.72
N GLY A 22 -7.87 2.63 -1.96
CA GLY A 22 -7.21 3.94 -1.90
C GLY A 22 -7.66 4.81 -0.72
N TYR A 23 -8.54 4.31 0.16
CA TYR A 23 -8.78 4.97 1.44
C TYR A 23 -7.67 4.64 2.44
N ILE A 24 -6.76 5.59 2.64
CA ILE A 24 -5.64 5.45 3.57
C ILE A 24 -5.57 6.68 4.47
N GLU A 25 -5.76 6.42 5.77
CA GLU A 25 -5.50 7.39 6.84
C GLU A 25 -4.04 7.86 6.79
N ALA A 26 -3.77 9.03 7.37
CA ALA A 26 -2.40 9.54 7.46
C ALA A 26 -1.45 8.50 8.07
N LEU A 27 -0.39 8.16 7.33
CA LEU A 27 0.59 7.17 7.73
C LEU A 27 1.65 7.84 8.61
N ASP A 28 1.94 7.26 9.77
CA ASP A 28 3.09 7.67 10.59
C ASP A 28 4.39 7.30 9.86
N PRO A 29 5.23 8.28 9.48
CA PRO A 29 6.50 8.01 8.80
C PRO A 29 7.42 7.06 9.59
N ARG A 30 7.31 7.04 10.92
CA ARG A 30 8.10 6.14 11.78
C ARG A 30 7.70 4.69 11.62
N LEU A 31 6.41 4.40 11.40
CA LEU A 31 5.94 3.04 11.12
C LEU A 31 6.39 2.59 9.73
N VAL A 32 6.33 3.49 8.74
CA VAL A 32 6.77 3.17 7.37
C VAL A 32 8.27 2.87 7.35
N ALA A 33 9.09 3.68 8.00
CA ALA A 33 10.54 3.45 8.09
C ALA A 33 10.91 2.08 8.69
N GLN A 34 10.13 1.60 9.67
CA GLN A 34 10.36 0.29 10.28
C GLN A 34 10.04 -0.89 9.35
N THR A 35 9.31 -0.65 8.25
CA THR A 35 9.06 -1.67 7.21
C THR A 35 10.18 -1.77 6.18
N ALA A 36 11.27 -1.00 6.28
CA ALA A 36 12.34 -0.92 5.28
C ALA A 36 13.02 -2.27 4.91
N ARG A 37 12.87 -3.31 5.74
CA ARG A 37 13.38 -4.67 5.45
C ARG A 37 12.44 -5.51 4.59
N THR A 38 11.23 -5.03 4.35
CA THR A 38 10.22 -5.67 3.51
C THR A 38 10.08 -4.87 2.23
N ARG A 39 10.20 -5.53 1.07
CA ARG A 39 9.83 -4.92 -0.20
C ARG A 39 8.31 -4.76 -0.26
N LEU A 40 7.82 -3.57 0.06
CA LEU A 40 6.39 -3.25 0.11
C LEU A 40 5.95 -2.54 -1.18
N HIS A 41 4.86 -3.01 -1.78
CA HIS A 41 4.18 -2.34 -2.90
C HIS A 41 2.66 -2.32 -2.69
N ALA A 42 2.01 -1.22 -3.03
CA ALA A 42 0.55 -1.11 -2.97
C ALA A 42 -0.09 -1.14 -4.36
N LEU A 43 -1.17 -1.89 -4.50
CA LEU A 43 -2.08 -1.84 -5.64
C LEU A 43 -3.32 -1.06 -5.21
N VAL A 44 -3.52 0.10 -5.83
CA VAL A 44 -4.64 1.00 -5.54
C VAL A 44 -5.72 0.77 -6.59
N SER A 45 -6.98 0.70 -6.16
CA SER A 45 -8.10 0.58 -7.09
C SER A 45 -8.15 1.75 -8.07
N ARG A 46 -8.84 1.54 -9.19
CA ARG A 46 -8.95 2.50 -10.30
C ARG A 46 -9.47 3.88 -9.88
N ASP A 47 -10.40 3.92 -8.92
CA ASP A 47 -11.02 5.17 -8.43
C ASP A 47 -10.42 5.62 -7.08
N GLY A 48 -9.37 4.94 -6.62
CA GLY A 48 -8.71 5.22 -5.35
C GLY A 48 -7.76 6.42 -5.40
N ASN A 49 -7.34 6.86 -4.21
CA ASN A 49 -6.39 7.95 -4.05
C ASN A 49 -5.01 7.44 -3.57
N PRO A 50 -3.96 7.47 -4.42
CA PRO A 50 -2.62 7.02 -4.04
C PRO A 50 -1.84 8.05 -3.21
N ALA A 51 -2.31 9.30 -3.10
CA ALA A 51 -1.50 10.41 -2.57
C ALA A 51 -0.97 10.19 -1.14
N ALA A 52 -1.72 9.45 -0.30
CA ALA A 52 -1.25 9.12 1.05
C ALA A 52 -0.07 8.12 1.06
N LEU A 53 -0.06 7.17 0.13
CA LEU A 53 1.03 6.21 -0.05
C LEU A 53 2.27 6.89 -0.62
N GLU A 54 2.07 7.71 -1.65
CA GLU A 54 3.15 8.47 -2.31
C GLU A 54 3.84 9.40 -1.33
N ARG A 55 3.07 10.18 -0.54
CA ARG A 55 3.61 11.04 0.52
C ARG A 55 4.36 10.27 1.60
N ALA A 56 3.97 9.04 1.86
CA ALA A 56 4.63 8.16 2.81
C ALA A 56 5.87 7.45 2.22
N GLY A 57 6.16 7.61 0.93
CA GLY A 57 7.27 6.93 0.25
C GLY A 57 7.01 5.44 -0.02
N ILE A 58 5.75 5.00 -0.01
CA ILE A 58 5.39 3.62 -0.33
C ILE A 58 5.16 3.52 -1.85
N ALA A 59 5.87 2.61 -2.50
CA ALA A 59 5.69 2.34 -3.91
C ALA A 59 4.25 1.87 -4.19
N CYS A 60 3.58 2.46 -5.17
CA CYS A 60 2.22 2.10 -5.51
C CYS A 60 1.94 2.10 -7.01
N THR A 61 0.92 1.35 -7.41
CA THR A 61 0.38 1.33 -8.77
C THR A 61 -1.13 1.41 -8.69
N GLN A 62 -1.71 2.40 -9.38
CA GLN A 62 -3.15 2.49 -9.54
C GLN A 62 -3.59 1.59 -10.69
N LEU A 63 -4.56 0.72 -10.42
CA LEU A 63 -5.01 -0.28 -11.37
C LEU A 63 -5.81 0.38 -12.51
N PRO A 64 -5.55 0.00 -13.77
CA PRO A 64 -6.29 0.50 -14.91
C PRO A 64 -7.67 -0.15 -15.00
N VAL A 65 -8.53 0.44 -15.84
CA VAL A 65 -9.77 -0.22 -16.26
C VAL A 65 -9.42 -1.42 -17.14
N LEU A 66 -9.86 -2.61 -16.75
CA LEU A 66 -9.84 -3.77 -17.63
C LEU A 66 -10.96 -3.63 -18.66
N LYS A 67 -10.59 -3.45 -19.93
CA LYS A 67 -11.56 -3.51 -21.04
C LYS A 67 -12.08 -4.94 -21.16
N GLY A 68 -13.40 -5.14 -21.06
CA GLY A 68 -14.06 -6.43 -21.30
C GLY A 68 -14.41 -7.26 -20.05
N ALA A 69 -14.08 -6.79 -18.84
CA ALA A 69 -14.60 -7.38 -17.61
C ALA A 69 -16.07 -6.95 -17.45
N ARG A 70 -17.01 -7.80 -17.87
CA ARG A 70 -18.40 -7.67 -17.44
C ARG A 70 -18.50 -8.07 -15.96
N PRO A 71 -19.28 -7.34 -15.14
CA PRO A 71 -19.58 -7.79 -13.78
C PRO A 71 -20.31 -9.14 -13.78
#